data_AF-A0A3P8T3E1-F1
#
_entry.id   AF-A0A3P8T3E1-F1
#
_cell.length_a   1.000
_cell.length_b   1.000
_cell.length_c   1.000
_cell.angle_alpha   90.00
_cell.angle_beta   90.00
_cell.angle_gamma   90.00
#
_symmetry.space_group_name_H-M   'P 1'
#
loop_
_entity.id
_entity.type
_entity.pdbx_description
1 polymer ?
#
loop_
_entity_poly.entity_id
_entity_poly.type
_entity_poly.pdbx_seq_one_letter_code
_entity_poly.pdbx_strand_id
1 'polypeptide(L)'
;MCVSVCVFVRRQPPNVHLFPTGPGFVAVSEAVVAGVSCSCLLVATQAASAASALFRLNHQSRPVQYKEVEGLIETITSRFCELPLPSSAHRQRISGSLKRLDPSSQLSKSERFLFQALVCFQAACRLAEECASEPVLRENTFTAPYKHSNDQDSLESLCQCLLCCCDSVWIPTVIKMCERAPNARPLQSFYSILSSQFILLPSLMPAFAYKLASSGFYRLAVEHKGLFCAGNRNPDLNASCCGFLQKLSVCLLSQSDPASGSYHHDVEEVENLLLCSLPSLCCHLSDWPSLLSEYKGPRATQYCLVIVLCLALQHGDRLLPDQTVFSSVVWLLHSVQEQGSCALPPSVLRSALYLLAVTQDKNPSLDGVILITPQNNRNQDTFCNLQK
;
A
#
# COMPACT_ATOMS: atom_id res chain seq x y z
N MET A 1 -32.87 -9.01 -19.43
CA MET A 1 -32.72 -7.54 -19.57
C MET A 1 -31.39 -7.05 -18.99
N CYS A 2 -31.07 -7.31 -17.71
CA CYS A 2 -29.84 -6.84 -17.05
C CYS A 2 -28.53 -7.20 -17.77
N VAL A 3 -28.40 -8.43 -18.29
CA VAL A 3 -27.19 -8.87 -19.01
C VAL A 3 -26.95 -8.04 -20.29
N SER A 4 -28.01 -7.72 -21.04
CA SER A 4 -27.91 -6.93 -22.26
C SER A 4 -27.44 -5.50 -21.97
N VAL A 5 -27.93 -4.89 -20.89
CA VAL A 5 -27.50 -3.55 -20.43
C VAL A 5 -26.04 -3.57 -20.00
N CYS A 6 -25.61 -4.57 -19.22
CA CYS A 6 -24.21 -4.73 -18.81
C CYS A 6 -23.26 -4.87 -20.01
N VAL A 7 -23.66 -5.66 -21.01
CA VAL A 7 -22.86 -5.84 -22.23
C VAL A 7 -22.80 -4.56 -23.06
N PHE A 8 -23.91 -3.82 -23.16
CA PHE A 8 -23.96 -2.54 -23.87
C PHE A 8 -22.98 -1.55 -23.25
N VAL A 9 -23.07 -1.29 -21.94
CA VAL A 9 -22.22 -0.34 -21.22
C VAL A 9 -20.74 -0.70 -21.34
N ARG A 10 -20.40 -1.98 -21.12
CA ARG A 10 -19.02 -2.45 -21.19
C ARG A 10 -18.37 -2.24 -22.56
N ARG A 11 -19.17 -2.27 -23.63
CA ARG A 11 -18.71 -2.08 -25.02
C ARG A 11 -18.60 -0.62 -25.43
N GLN A 12 -19.08 0.32 -24.63
CA GLN A 12 -18.99 1.73 -24.98
C GLN A 12 -17.54 2.24 -24.95
N PRO A 13 -17.10 3.00 -25.97
CA PRO A 13 -15.78 3.63 -25.97
C PRO A 13 -15.62 4.61 -24.81
N PRO A 14 -14.44 4.70 -24.16
CA PRO A 14 -14.23 5.58 -23.00
C PRO A 14 -14.49 7.07 -23.20
N ASN A 15 -14.49 7.55 -24.44
CA ASN A 15 -14.60 8.97 -24.78
C ASN A 15 -16.04 9.41 -25.12
N VAL A 16 -17.01 8.49 -25.08
CA VAL A 16 -18.40 8.79 -25.42
C VAL A 16 -19.11 9.29 -24.17
N HIS A 17 -19.80 10.43 -24.29
CA HIS A 17 -20.73 10.87 -23.26
C HIS A 17 -21.98 10.01 -23.26
N LEU A 18 -22.05 9.07 -22.32
CA LEU A 18 -23.08 8.03 -22.33
C LEU A 18 -24.39 8.49 -21.70
N PHE A 19 -24.32 9.31 -20.64
CA PHE A 19 -25.49 9.76 -19.90
C PHE A 19 -25.56 11.28 -19.87
N PRO A 20 -26.47 11.90 -20.65
CA PRO A 20 -26.64 13.35 -20.62
C PRO A 20 -27.41 13.82 -19.38
N THR A 21 -28.16 12.94 -18.71
CA THR A 21 -29.02 13.27 -17.54
C THR A 21 -28.95 12.19 -16.47
N GLY A 22 -29.27 12.55 -15.22
CA GLY A 22 -29.28 11.66 -14.06
C GLY A 22 -30.21 10.44 -14.17
N PRO A 23 -31.49 10.58 -14.58
CA PRO A 23 -32.44 9.45 -14.58
C PRO A 23 -32.00 8.25 -15.44
N GLY A 24 -31.35 8.52 -16.58
CA GLY A 24 -30.79 7.46 -17.41
C GLY A 24 -29.64 6.71 -16.74
N PHE A 25 -28.79 7.44 -16.00
CA PHE A 25 -27.69 6.85 -15.24
C PHE A 25 -28.23 6.00 -14.09
N VAL A 26 -29.18 6.50 -13.32
CA VAL A 26 -29.84 5.77 -12.21
C VAL A 26 -30.46 4.46 -12.72
N ALA A 27 -31.25 4.50 -13.78
CA ALA A 27 -31.88 3.29 -14.33
C ALA A 27 -30.86 2.23 -14.79
N VAL A 28 -29.71 2.66 -15.34
CA VAL A 28 -28.64 1.72 -15.71
C VAL A 28 -27.86 1.24 -14.48
N SER A 29 -27.62 2.10 -13.49
CA SER A 29 -27.03 1.74 -12.20
C SER A 29 -27.84 0.64 -11.53
N GLU A 30 -29.15 0.80 -11.38
CA GLU A 30 -30.08 -0.20 -10.84
C GLU A 30 -30.00 -1.55 -11.58
N ALA A 31 -29.95 -1.50 -12.91
CA ALA A 31 -29.82 -2.71 -13.72
C ALA A 31 -28.47 -3.42 -13.51
N VAL A 32 -27.40 -2.66 -13.28
CA VAL A 32 -26.07 -3.19 -12.96
C VAL A 32 -26.03 -3.73 -11.52
N VAL A 33 -26.62 -3.04 -10.53
CA VAL A 33 -26.80 -3.51 -9.15
C VAL A 33 -27.52 -4.87 -9.13
N ALA A 34 -28.62 -4.99 -9.88
CA ALA A 34 -29.34 -6.26 -10.02
C ALA A 34 -28.47 -7.36 -10.65
N GLY A 35 -27.63 -6.99 -11.64
CA GLY A 35 -26.66 -7.90 -12.25
C GLY A 35 -25.58 -8.36 -11.27
N VAL A 36 -25.02 -7.44 -10.48
CA VAL A 36 -24.02 -7.74 -9.44
C VAL A 36 -24.62 -8.62 -8.37
N SER A 37 -25.88 -8.45 -8.01
CA SER A 37 -26.60 -9.24 -7.00
C SER A 37 -27.00 -10.65 -7.49
N CYS A 38 -26.78 -10.97 -8.77
CA CYS A 38 -27.14 -12.27 -9.32
C CYS A 38 -26.36 -13.41 -8.65
N SER A 39 -27.04 -14.53 -8.34
CA SER A 39 -26.41 -15.74 -7.79
C SER A 39 -25.41 -16.39 -8.77
N CYS A 40 -25.56 -16.15 -10.07
CA CYS A 40 -24.60 -16.59 -11.07
C CYS A 40 -23.35 -15.69 -11.07
N LEU A 41 -22.23 -16.21 -10.54
CA LEU A 41 -20.96 -15.48 -10.50
C LEU A 41 -20.47 -14.98 -11.87
N LEU A 42 -20.81 -15.65 -12.97
CA LEU A 42 -20.47 -15.17 -14.31
C LEU A 42 -21.24 -13.89 -14.65
N VAL A 43 -22.53 -13.82 -14.32
CA VAL A 43 -23.36 -12.62 -14.51
C VAL A 43 -22.87 -11.51 -13.58
N ALA A 44 -22.63 -11.82 -12.31
CA ALA A 44 -22.10 -10.85 -11.34
C ALA A 44 -20.73 -10.29 -11.77
N THR A 45 -19.85 -11.13 -12.33
CA THR A 45 -18.54 -10.69 -12.86
C THR A 45 -18.73 -9.77 -14.07
N GLN A 46 -19.63 -10.09 -15.00
CA GLN A 46 -19.93 -9.21 -16.13
C GLN A 46 -20.56 -7.88 -15.69
N ALA A 47 -21.41 -7.91 -14.66
CA ALA A 47 -22.00 -6.71 -14.09
C ALA A 47 -20.96 -5.84 -13.38
N ALA A 48 -20.04 -6.42 -12.61
CA ALA A 48 -18.91 -5.69 -12.02
C ALA A 48 -17.99 -5.08 -13.10
N SER A 49 -17.80 -5.78 -14.23
CA SER A 49 -17.10 -5.23 -15.39
C SER A 49 -17.84 -4.06 -16.04
N ALA A 50 -19.17 -4.13 -16.11
CA ALA A 50 -20.01 -3.03 -16.58
C ALA A 50 -19.98 -1.84 -15.61
N ALA A 51 -20.02 -2.07 -14.30
CA ALA A 51 -19.84 -1.03 -13.27
C ALA A 51 -18.49 -0.32 -13.43
N SER A 52 -17.40 -1.07 -13.67
CA SER A 52 -16.08 -0.48 -13.95
C SER A 52 -16.11 0.47 -15.16
N ALA A 53 -16.92 0.14 -16.17
CA ALA A 53 -17.12 1.01 -17.33
C ALA A 53 -18.05 2.18 -17.05
N LEU A 54 -19.06 2.04 -16.17
CA LEU A 54 -19.88 3.16 -15.71
C LEU A 54 -19.02 4.20 -14.99
N PHE A 55 -18.06 3.77 -14.17
CA PHE A 55 -17.20 4.68 -13.40
C PHE A 55 -16.21 5.50 -14.23
N ARG A 56 -16.25 5.44 -15.56
CA ARG A 56 -15.48 6.39 -16.38
C ARG A 56 -16.12 7.77 -16.31
N LEU A 57 -15.33 8.83 -16.23
CA LEU A 57 -15.83 10.20 -16.14
C LEU A 57 -16.81 10.56 -17.26
N ASN A 58 -16.50 10.21 -18.52
CA ASN A 58 -17.39 10.48 -19.65
C ASN A 58 -18.70 9.67 -19.61
N HIS A 59 -18.75 8.60 -18.83
CA HIS A 59 -19.95 7.79 -18.63
C HIS A 59 -20.74 8.20 -17.38
N GLN A 60 -20.38 9.32 -16.73
CA GLN A 60 -21.19 9.89 -15.66
C GLN A 60 -22.27 10.81 -16.21
N SER A 61 -23.37 10.95 -15.48
CA SER A 61 -24.32 12.04 -15.71
C SER A 61 -23.76 13.37 -15.23
N ARG A 62 -24.42 14.47 -15.63
CA ARG A 62 -24.16 15.81 -15.10
C ARG A 62 -25.46 16.36 -14.51
N PRO A 63 -25.53 16.60 -13.18
CA PRO A 63 -24.51 16.29 -12.17
C PRO A 63 -24.22 14.78 -11.99
N VAL A 64 -23.08 14.46 -11.39
CA VAL A 64 -22.68 13.08 -11.04
C VAL A 64 -23.64 12.54 -9.97
N GLN A 65 -24.01 11.26 -10.03
CA GLN A 65 -24.85 10.61 -9.01
C GLN A 65 -23.96 9.80 -8.07
N TYR A 66 -23.39 10.43 -7.04
CA TYR A 66 -22.43 9.78 -6.13
C TYR A 66 -23.07 8.65 -5.32
N LYS A 67 -24.34 8.80 -4.91
CA LYS A 67 -25.12 7.76 -4.20
C LYS A 67 -25.28 6.47 -5.01
N GLU A 68 -25.41 6.59 -6.33
CA GLU A 68 -25.47 5.42 -7.21
C GLU A 68 -24.11 4.71 -7.31
N VAL A 69 -23.02 5.48 -7.31
CA VAL A 69 -21.65 4.94 -7.26
C VAL A 69 -21.39 4.25 -5.93
N GLU A 70 -21.75 4.88 -4.81
CA GLU A 70 -21.70 4.29 -3.46
C GLU A 70 -22.48 2.98 -3.40
N GLY A 71 -23.75 2.99 -3.83
CA GLY A 71 -24.62 1.81 -3.81
C GLY A 71 -24.08 0.65 -4.65
N LEU A 72 -23.47 0.93 -5.81
CA LEU A 72 -22.78 -0.09 -6.61
C LEU A 72 -21.57 -0.68 -5.88
N ILE A 73 -20.73 0.14 -5.24
CA ILE A 73 -19.56 -0.31 -4.48
C ILE A 73 -19.97 -1.14 -3.27
N GLU A 74 -20.96 -0.69 -2.51
CA GLU A 74 -21.50 -1.41 -1.36
C GLU A 74 -22.12 -2.76 -1.77
N THR A 75 -22.88 -2.76 -2.87
CA THR A 75 -23.46 -4.00 -3.42
C THR A 75 -22.35 -4.99 -3.80
N ILE A 76 -21.31 -4.55 -4.51
CA ILE A 76 -20.16 -5.41 -4.84
C ILE A 76 -19.48 -5.92 -3.58
N THR A 77 -19.25 -5.04 -2.60
CA THR A 77 -18.57 -5.35 -1.34
C THR A 77 -19.35 -6.39 -0.51
N SER A 78 -20.68 -6.27 -0.46
CA SER A 78 -21.55 -7.21 0.27
C SER A 78 -21.48 -8.65 -0.26
N ARG A 79 -21.17 -8.84 -1.55
CA ARG A 79 -21.04 -10.16 -2.17
C ARG A 79 -19.91 -10.99 -1.56
N PHE A 80 -18.90 -10.36 -0.95
CA PHE A 80 -17.74 -11.09 -0.43
C PHE A 80 -18.06 -12.02 0.73
N CYS A 81 -19.09 -11.71 1.52
CA CYS A 81 -19.58 -12.59 2.59
C CYS A 81 -20.20 -13.89 2.02
N GLU A 82 -20.74 -13.84 0.80
CA GLU A 82 -21.39 -14.97 0.14
C GLU A 82 -20.43 -15.82 -0.68
N LEU A 83 -19.20 -15.33 -0.94
CA LEU A 83 -18.25 -16.06 -1.76
C LEU A 83 -17.83 -17.34 -1.02
N PRO A 84 -18.01 -18.52 -1.64
CA PRO A 84 -17.60 -19.76 -1.02
C PRO A 84 -16.10 -19.70 -0.80
N LEU A 85 -15.67 -19.77 0.46
CA LEU A 85 -14.26 -19.85 0.81
C LEU A 85 -13.73 -21.19 0.31
N PRO A 86 -12.75 -21.23 -0.61
CA PRO A 86 -12.03 -22.46 -0.88
C PRO A 86 -11.37 -22.90 0.43
N SER A 87 -11.76 -24.07 0.94
CA SER A 87 -11.17 -24.68 2.13
C SER A 87 -9.69 -24.97 1.87
N SER A 88 -8.82 -24.59 2.81
CA SER A 88 -7.37 -24.90 2.79
C SER A 88 -7.11 -26.41 2.71
N ALA A 89 -8.06 -27.24 3.17
CA ALA A 89 -7.96 -28.69 3.15
C ALA A 89 -7.87 -29.29 1.73
N HIS A 90 -8.32 -28.56 0.69
CA HIS A 90 -8.27 -29.10 -0.68
C HIS A 90 -6.86 -29.07 -1.28
N ARG A 91 -5.93 -28.25 -0.76
CA ARG A 91 -4.56 -28.19 -1.27
C ARG A 91 -3.61 -29.21 -0.63
N GLN A 92 -3.83 -29.59 0.63
CA GLN A 92 -3.02 -30.63 1.28
C GLN A 92 -3.22 -32.01 0.64
N ARG A 93 -4.40 -32.33 0.10
CA ARG A 93 -4.64 -33.61 -0.62
C ARG A 93 -3.98 -33.70 -1.99
N ILE A 94 -3.66 -32.57 -2.63
CA ILE A 94 -3.07 -32.55 -3.98
C ILE A 94 -1.53 -32.63 -3.92
N SER A 95 -0.93 -32.43 -2.74
CA SER A 95 0.52 -32.56 -2.52
C SER A 95 1.06 -34.00 -2.64
N GLY A 96 0.19 -35.01 -2.82
CA GLY A 96 0.58 -36.42 -3.01
C GLY A 96 0.67 -36.89 -4.47
N SER A 97 0.30 -36.06 -5.46
CA SER A 97 0.35 -36.46 -6.87
C SER A 97 1.27 -35.52 -7.66
N LEU A 98 2.49 -36.00 -7.88
CA LEU A 98 3.52 -35.40 -8.73
C LEU A 98 3.03 -35.33 -10.20
N LYS A 99 2.21 -34.33 -10.52
CA LYS A 99 2.01 -33.86 -11.90
C LYS A 99 2.12 -32.35 -11.91
N ARG A 100 3.21 -31.89 -12.51
CA ARG A 100 3.52 -30.51 -12.88
C ARG A 100 2.39 -30.00 -13.79
N LEU A 101 1.31 -29.50 -13.20
CA LEU A 101 0.26 -28.78 -13.90
C LEU A 101 0.68 -27.31 -13.96
N ASP A 102 0.57 -26.72 -15.15
CA ASP A 102 0.88 -25.33 -15.44
C ASP A 102 0.35 -24.36 -14.36
N PRO A 103 1.12 -23.33 -13.96
CA PRO A 103 0.65 -22.29 -13.04
C PRO A 103 -0.50 -21.42 -13.60
N SER A 104 -0.91 -21.63 -14.85
CA SER A 104 -1.97 -20.89 -15.55
C SER A 104 -3.38 -21.51 -15.37
N SER A 105 -3.52 -22.50 -14.50
CA SER A 105 -4.73 -23.32 -14.38
C SER A 105 -5.89 -22.58 -13.66
N GLN A 106 -6.70 -21.89 -14.48
CA GLN A 106 -8.11 -21.53 -14.27
C GLN A 106 -8.46 -20.99 -12.85
N LEU A 107 -8.39 -19.66 -12.68
CA LEU A 107 -9.00 -18.96 -11.54
C LEU A 107 -10.41 -19.50 -11.29
N SER A 108 -10.72 -19.83 -10.04
CA SER A 108 -12.07 -20.18 -9.62
C SER A 108 -13.04 -19.05 -9.97
N LYS A 109 -14.34 -19.36 -10.09
CA LYS A 109 -15.34 -18.34 -10.42
C LYS A 109 -15.38 -17.21 -9.38
N SER A 110 -15.11 -17.51 -8.10
CA SER A 110 -15.02 -16.52 -7.03
C SER A 110 -13.77 -15.65 -7.15
N GLU A 111 -12.62 -16.23 -7.47
CA GLU A 111 -11.38 -15.47 -7.72
C GLU A 111 -11.52 -14.52 -8.93
N ARG A 112 -12.19 -14.97 -10.00
CA ARG A 112 -12.49 -14.11 -11.16
C ARG A 112 -13.39 -12.94 -10.79
N PHE A 113 -14.45 -13.20 -10.02
CA PHE A 113 -15.34 -12.15 -9.55
C PHE A 113 -14.58 -11.15 -8.67
N LEU A 114 -13.82 -11.62 -7.68
CA LEU A 114 -13.05 -10.77 -6.79
C LEU A 114 -12.03 -9.92 -7.55
N PHE A 115 -11.32 -10.50 -8.53
CA PHE A 115 -10.40 -9.73 -9.36
C PHE A 115 -11.12 -8.63 -10.14
N GLN A 116 -12.27 -8.95 -10.76
CA GLN A 116 -13.05 -7.95 -11.47
C GLN A 116 -13.64 -6.88 -10.52
N ALA A 117 -13.98 -7.27 -9.30
CA ALA A 117 -14.43 -6.37 -8.25
C ALA A 117 -13.31 -5.41 -7.85
N LEU A 118 -12.06 -5.86 -7.70
CA LEU A 118 -10.89 -4.99 -7.46
C LEU A 118 -10.68 -3.98 -8.58
N VAL A 119 -10.78 -4.42 -9.84
CA VAL A 119 -10.71 -3.51 -10.99
C VAL A 119 -11.83 -2.46 -10.94
N CYS A 120 -13.02 -2.87 -10.53
CA CYS A 120 -14.17 -1.98 -10.38
C CYS A 120 -13.96 -0.96 -9.26
N PHE A 121 -13.44 -1.40 -8.11
CA PHE A 121 -13.14 -0.51 -6.98
C PHE A 121 -12.04 0.50 -7.35
N GLN A 122 -10.99 0.04 -8.04
CA GLN A 122 -9.95 0.92 -8.56
C GLN A 122 -10.52 1.96 -9.54
N ALA A 123 -11.48 1.57 -10.39
CA ALA A 123 -12.14 2.51 -11.30
C ALA A 123 -12.96 3.57 -10.53
N ALA A 124 -13.63 3.20 -9.44
CA ALA A 124 -14.32 4.17 -8.59
C ALA A 124 -13.37 5.14 -7.88
N CYS A 125 -12.21 4.66 -7.39
CA CYS A 125 -11.18 5.55 -6.85
C CYS A 125 -10.68 6.55 -7.90
N ARG A 126 -10.44 6.10 -9.14
CA ARG A 126 -10.02 7.00 -10.24
C ARG A 126 -11.10 8.01 -10.59
N LEU A 127 -12.37 7.60 -10.63
CA LEU A 127 -13.47 8.53 -10.83
C LEU A 127 -13.48 9.63 -9.76
N ALA A 128 -13.32 9.25 -8.49
CA ALA A 128 -13.29 10.19 -7.38
C ALA A 128 -12.10 11.16 -7.50
N GLU A 129 -10.91 10.67 -7.92
CA GLU A 129 -9.74 11.52 -8.18
C GLU A 129 -9.99 12.52 -9.32
N GLU A 130 -10.56 12.05 -10.42
CA GLU A 130 -10.93 12.88 -11.58
C GLU A 130 -11.96 13.96 -11.17
N CYS A 131 -13.02 13.58 -10.44
CA CYS A 131 -13.99 14.53 -9.89
C CYS A 131 -13.38 15.50 -8.87
N ALA A 132 -12.41 15.07 -8.07
CA ALA A 132 -11.73 15.94 -7.10
C ALA A 132 -10.91 17.02 -7.80
N SER A 133 -10.39 16.73 -8.99
CA SER A 133 -9.62 17.68 -9.80
C SER A 133 -10.47 18.74 -10.49
N GLU A 134 -11.78 18.51 -10.65
CA GLU A 134 -12.73 19.43 -11.29
C GLU A 134 -13.71 20.05 -10.28
N PRO A 135 -13.58 21.36 -9.94
CA PRO A 135 -14.42 22.00 -8.92
C PRO A 135 -15.93 21.90 -9.20
N VAL A 136 -16.33 21.90 -10.47
CA VAL A 136 -17.74 21.85 -10.91
C VAL A 136 -18.39 20.50 -10.61
N LEU A 137 -17.60 19.44 -10.42
CA LEU A 137 -18.12 18.09 -10.15
C LEU A 137 -18.24 17.80 -8.65
N ARG A 138 -17.60 18.57 -7.77
CA ARG A 138 -17.53 18.26 -6.32
C ARG A 138 -18.88 18.24 -5.62
N GLU A 139 -19.81 19.08 -6.05
CA GLU A 139 -21.11 19.25 -5.42
C GLU A 139 -22.24 19.39 -6.44
N ASN A 140 -23.40 18.84 -6.10
CA ASN A 140 -24.62 19.01 -6.87
C ASN A 140 -25.23 20.40 -6.64
N THR A 141 -24.69 21.43 -7.31
CA THR A 141 -25.03 22.87 -7.13
C THR A 141 -26.51 23.24 -7.46
N PHE A 142 -27.33 22.28 -7.89
CA PHE A 142 -28.75 22.48 -8.21
C PHE A 142 -29.71 21.98 -7.12
N THR A 143 -29.25 21.74 -5.90
CA THR A 143 -30.15 21.48 -4.77
C THR A 143 -30.76 22.79 -4.25
N ALA A 144 -32.10 22.88 -4.27
CA ALA A 144 -32.82 24.05 -3.79
C ALA A 144 -32.51 24.33 -2.30
N PRO A 145 -32.30 25.61 -1.90
CA PRO A 145 -31.80 25.99 -0.57
C PRO A 145 -32.73 25.66 0.62
N TYR A 146 -33.88 25.04 0.38
CA TYR A 146 -34.90 24.77 1.40
C TYR A 146 -34.98 23.28 1.82
N LYS A 147 -34.20 22.38 1.19
CA LYS A 147 -34.09 20.98 1.62
C LYS A 147 -32.90 20.79 2.56
N HIS A 148 -32.97 21.40 3.74
CA HIS A 148 -32.13 21.00 4.87
C HIS A 148 -32.75 19.75 5.52
N SER A 149 -32.47 18.56 4.95
CA SER A 149 -32.67 17.28 5.66
C SER A 149 -31.99 16.13 4.92
N ASN A 150 -30.89 15.65 5.50
CA ASN A 150 -30.22 14.35 5.34
C ASN A 150 -29.74 13.90 3.94
N ASP A 151 -28.49 13.44 3.91
CA ASP A 151 -27.78 12.77 2.81
C ASP A 151 -27.43 13.63 1.59
N GLN A 152 -26.33 14.37 1.74
CA GLN A 152 -25.64 15.05 0.64
C GLN A 152 -25.08 14.02 -0.34
N ASP A 153 -25.63 13.96 -1.55
CA ASP A 153 -25.03 13.30 -2.71
C ASP A 153 -23.79 14.12 -3.14
N SER A 154 -22.63 13.83 -2.52
CA SER A 154 -21.41 14.63 -2.65
C SER A 154 -20.17 13.75 -2.92
N LEU A 155 -19.12 14.36 -3.46
CA LEU A 155 -17.85 13.66 -3.65
C LEU A 155 -17.22 13.23 -2.31
N GLU A 156 -17.41 14.03 -1.26
CA GLU A 156 -16.88 13.72 0.07
C GLU A 156 -17.50 12.44 0.64
N SER A 157 -18.82 12.26 0.50
CA SER A 157 -19.49 11.03 0.95
C SER A 157 -18.98 9.81 0.20
N LEU A 158 -18.75 9.92 -1.12
CA LEU A 158 -18.19 8.83 -1.91
C LEU A 158 -16.78 8.48 -1.43
N CYS A 159 -15.92 9.47 -1.23
CA CYS A 159 -14.56 9.25 -0.74
C CYS A 159 -14.58 8.54 0.63
N GLN A 160 -15.47 8.95 1.54
CA GLN A 160 -15.64 8.31 2.85
C GLN A 160 -16.14 6.86 2.71
N CYS A 161 -17.12 6.61 1.84
CA CYS A 161 -17.61 5.26 1.53
C CYS A 161 -16.48 4.36 1.00
N LEU A 162 -15.66 4.87 0.07
CA LEU A 162 -14.50 4.14 -0.48
C LEU A 162 -13.49 3.80 0.63
N LEU A 163 -13.11 4.76 1.48
CA LEU A 163 -12.17 4.48 2.58
C LEU A 163 -12.76 3.46 3.58
N CYS A 164 -14.04 3.62 3.95
CA CYS A 164 -14.72 2.71 4.88
C CYS A 164 -14.78 1.29 4.32
N CYS A 165 -15.16 1.12 3.05
CA CYS A 165 -15.13 -0.18 2.39
C CYS A 165 -13.71 -0.75 2.37
N CYS A 166 -12.74 0.07 1.95
CA CYS A 166 -11.33 -0.32 1.83
C CYS A 166 -10.82 -0.91 3.15
N ASP A 167 -11.04 -0.19 4.25
CA ASP A 167 -10.57 -0.53 5.58
C ASP A 167 -11.28 -1.75 6.20
N SER A 168 -12.61 -1.79 6.09
CA SER A 168 -13.42 -2.80 6.80
C SER A 168 -13.54 -4.13 6.07
N VAL A 169 -13.52 -4.13 4.74
CA VAL A 169 -13.83 -5.33 3.95
C VAL A 169 -12.74 -5.68 2.94
N TRP A 170 -12.26 -4.72 2.14
CA TRP A 170 -11.36 -5.03 1.03
C TRP A 170 -9.97 -5.45 1.48
N ILE A 171 -9.38 -4.73 2.45
CA ILE A 171 -8.09 -5.12 3.04
C ILE A 171 -8.18 -6.56 3.59
N PRO A 172 -9.08 -6.91 4.53
CA PRO A 172 -9.18 -8.28 5.04
C PRO A 172 -9.40 -9.33 3.94
N THR A 173 -10.22 -9.00 2.94
CA THR A 173 -10.53 -9.91 1.83
C THR A 173 -9.30 -10.19 0.97
N VAL A 174 -8.55 -9.15 0.60
CA VAL A 174 -7.34 -9.30 -0.23
C VAL A 174 -6.23 -10.00 0.53
N ILE A 175 -6.00 -9.65 1.80
CA ILE A 175 -4.98 -10.33 2.64
C ILE A 175 -5.26 -11.84 2.71
N LYS A 176 -6.50 -12.22 3.01
CA LYS A 176 -6.92 -13.63 3.05
C LYS A 176 -6.73 -14.36 1.72
N MET A 177 -6.77 -13.65 0.61
CA MET A 177 -6.51 -14.20 -0.73
C MET A 177 -5.01 -14.33 -1.01
N CYS A 178 -4.21 -13.37 -0.56
CA CYS A 178 -2.75 -13.42 -0.65
C CYS A 178 -2.16 -14.57 0.18
N GLU A 179 -2.69 -14.82 1.38
CA GLU A 179 -2.30 -15.97 2.22
C GLU A 179 -2.47 -17.32 1.50
N ARG A 180 -3.41 -17.39 0.56
CA ARG A 180 -3.68 -18.58 -0.22
C ARG A 180 -2.72 -18.71 -1.40
N ALA A 181 -2.72 -17.74 -2.28
CA ALA A 181 -1.95 -17.77 -3.51
C ALA A 181 -1.84 -16.33 -4.03
N PRO A 182 -0.72 -15.64 -3.76
CA PRO A 182 -0.58 -14.27 -4.21
C PRO A 182 -0.48 -14.24 -5.74
N ASN A 183 -1.05 -13.21 -6.37
CA ASN A 183 -1.04 -13.03 -7.81
C ASN A 183 -0.76 -11.57 -8.15
N ALA A 184 0.12 -11.33 -9.14
CA ALA A 184 0.59 -10.00 -9.46
C ALA A 184 -0.52 -9.01 -9.89
N ARG A 185 -1.51 -9.47 -10.68
CA ARG A 185 -2.55 -8.56 -11.24
C ARG A 185 -3.52 -8.03 -10.17
N PRO A 186 -4.14 -8.86 -9.31
CA PRO A 186 -4.95 -8.35 -8.20
C PRO A 186 -4.16 -7.45 -7.24
N LEU A 187 -2.90 -7.80 -6.97
CA LEU A 187 -2.02 -7.00 -6.10
C LEU A 187 -1.74 -5.62 -6.68
N GLN A 188 -1.56 -5.50 -8.00
CA GLN A 188 -1.38 -4.22 -8.66
C GLN A 188 -2.58 -3.30 -8.42
N SER A 189 -3.80 -3.79 -8.65
CA SER A 189 -5.02 -3.03 -8.35
C SER A 189 -5.13 -2.70 -6.86
N PHE A 190 -4.82 -3.63 -5.97
CA PHE A 190 -4.87 -3.43 -4.54
C PHE A 190 -3.95 -2.28 -4.07
N TYR A 191 -2.67 -2.29 -4.44
CA TYR A 191 -1.76 -1.22 -4.05
C TYR A 191 -2.11 0.13 -4.68
N SER A 192 -2.65 0.13 -5.90
CA SER A 192 -3.20 1.35 -6.51
C SER A 192 -4.39 1.89 -5.72
N ILE A 193 -5.31 1.02 -5.25
CA ILE A 193 -6.46 1.42 -4.44
C ILE A 193 -6.01 2.04 -3.11
N LEU A 194 -5.06 1.39 -2.41
CA LEU A 194 -4.49 1.93 -1.18
C LEU A 194 -3.86 3.30 -1.43
N SER A 195 -3.09 3.42 -2.51
CA SER A 195 -2.44 4.68 -2.91
C SER A 195 -3.44 5.80 -3.21
N SER A 196 -4.60 5.48 -3.78
CA SER A 196 -5.66 6.45 -4.06
C SER A 196 -6.27 7.02 -2.78
N GLN A 197 -6.37 6.23 -1.71
CA GLN A 197 -6.91 6.72 -0.43
C GLN A 197 -6.12 7.93 0.10
N PHE A 198 -4.79 7.92 -0.10
CA PHE A 198 -3.91 9.02 0.30
C PHE A 198 -4.19 10.34 -0.42
N ILE A 199 -4.75 10.29 -1.62
CA ILE A 199 -5.12 11.47 -2.40
C ILE A 199 -6.55 11.92 -2.05
N LEU A 200 -7.46 10.97 -1.90
CA LEU A 200 -8.89 11.23 -1.77
C LEU A 200 -9.29 11.82 -0.41
N LEU A 201 -8.67 11.37 0.70
CA LEU A 201 -9.01 11.82 2.05
C LEU A 201 -7.76 12.15 2.91
N PRO A 202 -6.96 13.17 2.53
CA PRO A 202 -5.69 13.47 3.21
C PRO A 202 -5.83 13.67 4.74
N SER A 203 -6.95 14.21 5.20
CA SER A 203 -7.24 14.45 6.63
C SER A 203 -7.32 13.18 7.47
N LEU A 204 -7.75 12.05 6.89
CA LEU A 204 -7.90 10.76 7.58
C LEU A 204 -6.68 9.85 7.41
N MET A 205 -5.76 10.21 6.52
CA MET A 205 -4.59 9.39 6.21
C MET A 205 -3.63 9.20 7.37
N PRO A 206 -3.42 10.16 8.29
CA PRO A 206 -2.55 9.92 9.43
C PRO A 206 -2.90 8.66 10.22
N ALA A 207 -4.18 8.52 10.60
CA ALA A 207 -4.69 7.37 11.34
C ALA A 207 -4.67 6.09 10.48
N PHE A 208 -5.04 6.20 9.20
CA PHE A 208 -5.05 5.06 8.28
C PHE A 208 -3.64 4.52 8.01
N ALA A 209 -2.67 5.40 7.76
CA ALA A 209 -1.26 5.07 7.57
C ALA A 209 -0.68 4.37 8.79
N TYR A 210 -0.94 4.87 9.99
CA TYR A 210 -0.52 4.24 11.24
C TYR A 210 -1.09 2.81 11.36
N LYS A 211 -2.38 2.63 11.06
CA LYS A 211 -3.04 1.31 11.07
C LYS A 211 -2.39 0.36 10.07
N LEU A 212 -2.14 0.80 8.83
CA LEU A 212 -1.50 -0.03 7.81
C LEU A 212 -0.08 -0.43 8.24
N ALA A 213 0.73 0.52 8.70
CA ALA A 213 2.10 0.26 9.12
C ALA A 213 2.16 -0.71 10.30
N SER A 214 1.35 -0.48 11.35
CA SER A 214 1.27 -1.38 12.51
C SER A 214 0.67 -2.75 12.20
N SER A 215 -0.05 -2.89 11.07
CA SER A 215 -0.57 -4.16 10.57
C SER A 215 0.41 -4.91 9.65
N GLY A 216 1.63 -4.41 9.47
CA GLY A 216 2.67 -5.12 8.70
C GLY A 216 2.67 -4.82 7.19
N PHE A 217 2.12 -3.69 6.75
CA PHE A 217 2.02 -3.37 5.32
C PHE A 217 3.36 -3.02 4.67
N TYR A 218 4.39 -2.64 5.44
CA TYR A 218 5.74 -2.52 4.90
C TYR A 218 6.23 -3.89 4.44
N ARG A 219 6.18 -4.90 5.32
CA ARG A 219 6.56 -6.29 5.02
C ARG A 219 5.78 -6.83 3.84
N LEU A 220 4.46 -6.69 3.86
CA LEU A 220 3.59 -7.17 2.80
C LEU A 220 3.98 -6.61 1.42
N ALA A 221 4.24 -5.29 1.34
CA ALA A 221 4.61 -4.63 0.10
C ALA A 221 5.98 -5.07 -0.41
N VAL A 222 6.99 -5.14 0.45
CA VAL A 222 8.35 -5.52 0.05
C VAL A 222 8.46 -7.01 -0.27
N GLU A 223 7.75 -7.89 0.44
CA GLU A 223 7.68 -9.31 0.11
C GLU A 223 7.02 -9.55 -1.24
N HIS A 224 5.91 -8.86 -1.53
CA HIS A 224 5.26 -8.96 -2.85
C HIS A 224 6.16 -8.42 -3.97
N LYS A 225 6.93 -7.34 -3.73
CA LYS A 225 7.94 -6.86 -4.69
C LYS A 225 9.03 -7.91 -4.92
N GLY A 226 9.61 -8.49 -3.87
CA GLY A 226 10.62 -9.54 -3.98
C GLY A 226 10.10 -10.76 -4.76
N LEU A 227 8.86 -11.17 -4.50
CA LEU A 227 8.26 -12.34 -5.11
C LEU A 227 7.91 -12.15 -6.60
N PHE A 228 7.37 -10.99 -6.99
CA PHE A 228 6.80 -10.79 -8.33
C PHE A 228 7.57 -9.84 -9.24
N CYS A 229 8.43 -8.99 -8.69
CA CYS A 229 9.08 -7.92 -9.44
C CYS A 229 10.58 -8.16 -9.71
N ALA A 230 11.17 -9.20 -9.11
CA ALA A 230 12.55 -9.58 -9.37
C ALA A 230 12.82 -9.79 -10.87
N GLY A 231 13.94 -9.23 -11.35
CA GLY A 231 14.31 -9.28 -12.77
C GLY A 231 13.39 -8.48 -13.70
N ASN A 232 12.83 -7.36 -13.23
CA ASN A 232 11.92 -6.47 -13.98
C ASN A 232 10.62 -7.16 -14.46
N ARG A 233 10.16 -8.14 -13.69
CA ARG A 233 8.85 -8.77 -13.91
C ARG A 233 7.76 -7.83 -13.40
N ASN A 234 6.61 -7.80 -14.07
CA ASN A 234 5.43 -7.03 -13.62
C ASN A 234 5.75 -5.56 -13.24
N PRO A 235 6.23 -4.72 -14.18
CA PRO A 235 6.63 -3.34 -13.89
C PRO A 235 5.50 -2.49 -13.29
N ASP A 236 4.26 -2.73 -13.71
CA ASP A 236 3.11 -1.99 -13.19
C ASP A 236 2.79 -2.31 -11.72
N LEU A 237 2.99 -3.57 -11.31
CA LEU A 237 2.90 -3.96 -9.90
C LEU A 237 4.02 -3.28 -9.11
N ASN A 238 5.25 -3.29 -9.64
CA ASN A 238 6.38 -2.64 -9.00
C ASN A 238 6.08 -1.15 -8.76
N ALA A 239 5.60 -0.44 -9.79
CA ALA A 239 5.20 0.95 -9.69
C ALA A 239 4.10 1.18 -8.66
N SER A 240 3.09 0.31 -8.62
CA SER A 240 1.98 0.40 -7.66
C SER A 240 2.46 0.21 -6.21
N CYS A 241 3.34 -0.77 -5.96
CA CYS A 241 3.95 -0.97 -4.65
C CYS A 241 4.86 0.21 -4.24
N CYS A 242 5.65 0.75 -5.17
CA CYS A 242 6.50 1.91 -4.92
C CYS A 242 5.68 3.13 -4.54
N GLY A 243 4.63 3.45 -5.30
CA GLY A 243 3.73 4.57 -5.01
C GLY A 243 3.04 4.42 -3.65
N PHE A 244 2.62 3.19 -3.30
CA PHE A 244 2.05 2.91 -1.99
C PHE A 244 3.06 3.12 -0.85
N LEU A 245 4.25 2.51 -0.95
CA LEU A 245 5.30 2.62 0.06
C LEU A 245 5.78 4.06 0.25
N GLN A 246 5.88 4.83 -0.83
CA GLN A 246 6.24 6.25 -0.80
C GLN A 246 5.19 7.04 -0.03
N LYS A 247 3.90 6.95 -0.42
CA LYS A 247 2.80 7.67 0.23
C LYS A 247 2.64 7.30 1.70
N LEU A 248 2.75 6.01 2.02
CA LEU A 248 2.75 5.53 3.40
C LEU A 248 3.88 6.18 4.20
N SER A 249 5.11 6.13 3.68
CA SER A 249 6.29 6.67 4.36
C SER A 249 6.23 8.18 4.56
N VAL A 250 5.86 8.95 3.53
CA VAL A 250 5.72 10.40 3.61
C VAL A 250 4.62 10.80 4.60
N CYS A 251 3.49 10.07 4.61
CA CYS A 251 2.39 10.33 5.54
C CYS A 251 2.80 10.07 7.00
N LEU A 252 3.58 9.02 7.27
CA LEU A 252 4.06 8.72 8.62
C LEU A 252 5.11 9.73 9.08
N LEU A 253 6.04 10.11 8.20
CA LEU A 253 7.07 11.11 8.51
C LEU A 253 6.46 12.50 8.81
N SER A 254 5.43 12.89 8.06
CA SER A 254 4.74 14.18 8.23
C SER A 254 3.99 14.31 9.57
N GLN A 255 3.82 13.22 10.31
CA GLN A 255 3.19 13.23 11.64
C GLN A 255 4.19 13.41 12.80
N SER A 256 5.49 13.41 12.51
CA SER A 256 6.55 13.53 13.52
C SER A 256 6.58 14.95 14.11
N ASP A 257 6.82 15.07 15.42
CA ASP A 257 6.65 16.28 16.25
C ASP A 257 7.15 17.60 15.58
N PRO A 258 6.30 18.63 15.40
CA PRO A 258 6.63 19.90 14.75
C PRO A 258 7.62 20.80 15.52
N ALA A 259 8.08 20.40 16.72
CA ALA A 259 8.93 21.23 17.58
C ALA A 259 10.32 21.59 17.00
N SER A 260 10.79 20.97 15.91
CA SER A 260 12.02 21.40 15.23
C SER A 260 11.82 21.61 13.73
N GLY A 261 11.93 22.86 13.27
CA GLY A 261 11.74 23.26 11.86
C GLY A 261 12.67 22.60 10.83
N SER A 262 13.53 21.65 11.20
CA SER A 262 14.36 20.85 10.29
C SER A 262 13.60 19.68 9.61
N TYR A 263 12.40 19.31 10.07
CA TYR A 263 11.71 18.11 9.60
C TYR A 263 11.15 18.20 8.17
N HIS A 264 10.76 19.38 7.69
CA HIS A 264 10.24 19.52 6.32
C HIS A 264 11.28 19.16 5.25
N HIS A 265 12.54 19.56 5.45
CA HIS A 265 13.62 19.18 4.55
C HIS A 265 13.89 17.67 4.61
N ASP A 266 13.79 17.06 5.79
CA ASP A 266 13.95 15.61 5.95
C ASP A 266 12.86 14.81 5.22
N VAL A 267 11.62 15.30 5.21
CA VAL A 267 10.51 14.65 4.48
C VAL A 267 10.76 14.68 2.97
N GLU A 268 11.13 15.84 2.41
CA GLU A 268 11.41 15.97 0.98
C GLU A 268 12.65 15.16 0.56
N GLU A 269 13.70 15.14 1.38
CA GLU A 269 14.90 14.33 1.15
C GLU A 269 14.55 12.84 1.10
N VAL A 270 13.76 12.36 2.06
CA VAL A 270 13.30 10.97 2.10
C VAL A 270 12.35 10.65 0.95
N GLU A 271 11.44 11.54 0.61
CA GLU A 271 10.51 11.35 -0.51
C GLU A 271 11.26 11.16 -1.83
N ASN A 272 12.26 12.01 -2.10
CA ASN A 272 13.10 11.92 -3.30
C ASN A 272 13.95 10.63 -3.32
N LEU A 273 14.50 10.25 -2.17
CA LEU A 273 15.27 9.02 -2.02
C LEU A 273 14.42 7.78 -2.32
N LEU A 274 13.21 7.72 -1.76
CA LEU A 274 12.24 6.64 -1.97
C LEU A 274 11.79 6.58 -3.43
N LEU A 275 11.48 7.73 -4.04
CA LEU A 275 11.07 7.82 -5.44
C LEU A 275 12.12 7.23 -6.38
N CYS A 276 13.40 7.57 -6.17
CA CYS A 276 14.49 7.10 -7.02
C CYS A 276 14.87 5.63 -6.76
N SER A 277 14.74 5.15 -5.52
CA SER A 277 15.40 3.91 -5.08
C SER A 277 14.44 2.74 -4.83
N LEU A 278 13.16 2.98 -4.53
CA LEU A 278 12.18 1.88 -4.37
C LEU A 278 12.01 1.03 -5.63
N PRO A 279 12.05 1.57 -6.88
CA PRO A 279 11.90 0.76 -8.08
C PRO A 279 12.98 -0.32 -8.24
N SER A 280 14.21 -0.06 -7.78
CA SER A 280 15.33 -1.02 -7.86
C SER A 280 15.27 -2.10 -6.77
N LEU A 281 14.48 -1.89 -5.71
CA LEU A 281 14.34 -2.80 -4.58
C LEU A 281 13.37 -3.96 -4.89
N CYS A 282 13.79 -4.87 -5.78
CA CYS A 282 13.01 -6.02 -6.23
C CYS A 282 13.70 -7.35 -5.88
N CYS A 283 14.04 -7.54 -4.61
CA CYS A 283 14.71 -8.74 -4.08
C CYS A 283 13.97 -9.26 -2.84
N HIS A 284 14.29 -10.50 -2.43
CA HIS A 284 13.70 -11.06 -1.22
C HIS A 284 14.26 -10.37 0.02
N LEU A 285 13.46 -10.32 1.09
CA LEU A 285 13.92 -9.78 2.38
C LEU A 285 15.19 -10.47 2.89
N SER A 286 15.36 -11.77 2.58
CA SER A 286 16.58 -12.53 2.90
C SER A 286 17.85 -11.95 2.29
N ASP A 287 17.74 -11.19 1.20
CA ASP A 287 18.87 -10.62 0.46
C ASP A 287 19.23 -9.21 0.97
N TRP A 288 18.40 -8.61 1.82
CA TRP A 288 18.61 -7.25 2.32
C TRP A 288 19.87 -7.09 3.19
N PRO A 289 20.25 -8.05 4.06
CA PRO A 289 21.48 -7.94 4.83
C PRO A 289 22.72 -7.81 3.94
N SER A 290 22.83 -8.62 2.88
CA SER A 290 23.94 -8.54 1.93
C SER A 290 23.88 -7.28 1.07
N LEU A 291 22.68 -6.76 0.78
CA LEU A 291 22.54 -5.46 0.13
C LEU A 291 23.04 -4.30 1.01
N LEU A 292 22.88 -4.40 2.32
CA LEU A 292 23.42 -3.40 3.26
C LEU A 292 24.92 -3.57 3.46
N SER A 293 25.45 -4.80 3.46
CA SER A 293 26.83 -5.10 3.84
C SER A 293 27.83 -5.37 2.70
N GLU A 294 27.40 -5.70 1.49
CA GLU A 294 28.32 -6.16 0.43
C GLU A 294 28.03 -5.52 -0.94
N TYR A 295 27.03 -4.64 -1.00
CA TYR A 295 26.54 -4.08 -2.24
C TYR A 295 27.50 -3.05 -2.84
N LYS A 296 27.86 -3.29 -4.11
CA LYS A 296 28.71 -2.40 -4.92
C LYS A 296 27.91 -1.47 -5.85
N GLY A 297 26.58 -1.45 -5.73
CA GLY A 297 25.73 -0.57 -6.54
C GLY A 297 25.51 0.81 -5.91
N PRO A 298 24.49 1.56 -6.35
CA PRO A 298 24.23 2.91 -5.86
C PRO A 298 23.94 2.96 -4.36
N ARG A 299 24.61 3.86 -3.63
CA ARG A 299 24.38 4.08 -2.18
C ARG A 299 22.94 4.47 -1.84
N ALA A 300 22.26 5.17 -2.76
CA ALA A 300 20.85 5.54 -2.61
C ALA A 300 19.95 4.32 -2.32
N THR A 301 20.24 3.16 -2.91
CA THR A 301 19.51 1.93 -2.62
C THR A 301 19.67 1.52 -1.15
N GLN A 302 20.90 1.52 -0.63
CA GLN A 302 21.17 1.16 0.77
C GLN A 302 20.51 2.15 1.74
N TYR A 303 20.56 3.45 1.43
CA TYR A 303 19.89 4.48 2.21
C TYR A 303 18.38 4.28 2.22
N CYS A 304 17.79 3.92 1.08
CA CYS A 304 16.37 3.56 0.99
C CYS A 304 16.02 2.35 1.88
N LEU A 305 16.85 1.30 1.91
CA LEU A 305 16.66 0.18 2.84
C LEU A 305 16.68 0.64 4.30
N VAL A 306 17.63 1.51 4.68
CA VAL A 306 17.71 2.05 6.05
C VAL A 306 16.44 2.82 6.43
N ILE A 307 15.94 3.68 5.55
CA ILE A 307 14.68 4.41 5.79
C ILE A 307 13.50 3.44 5.94
N VAL A 308 13.35 2.49 5.03
CA VAL A 308 12.23 1.52 5.08
C VAL A 308 12.29 0.66 6.35
N LEU A 309 13.49 0.19 6.73
CA LEU A 309 13.68 -0.56 7.99
C LEU A 309 13.34 0.28 9.21
N CYS A 310 13.76 1.54 9.24
CA CYS A 310 13.50 2.46 10.35
C CYS A 310 11.99 2.70 10.53
N LEU A 311 11.31 3.08 9.45
CA LEU A 311 9.86 3.34 9.47
C LEU A 311 9.06 2.09 9.84
N ALA A 312 9.39 0.95 9.25
CA ALA A 312 8.73 -0.31 9.59
C ALA A 312 8.91 -0.65 11.08
N LEU A 313 10.13 -0.51 11.62
CA LEU A 313 10.43 -0.79 13.02
C LEU A 313 9.72 0.18 13.99
N GLN A 314 9.68 1.47 13.67
CA GLN A 314 8.96 2.49 14.47
C GLN A 314 7.48 2.15 14.66
N HIS A 315 6.88 1.49 13.67
CA HIS A 315 5.47 1.07 13.72
C HIS A 315 5.28 -0.40 14.09
N GLY A 316 6.33 -1.10 14.54
CA GLY A 316 6.25 -2.49 15.00
C GLY A 316 6.30 -3.56 13.91
N ASP A 317 6.52 -3.17 12.65
CA ASP A 317 6.72 -4.11 11.54
C ASP A 317 8.20 -4.52 11.41
N ARG A 318 8.57 -5.59 12.11
CA ARG A 318 9.96 -6.11 12.15
C ARG A 318 10.34 -6.86 10.87
N LEU A 319 10.85 -6.18 9.86
CA LEU A 319 11.19 -6.80 8.56
C LEU A 319 12.32 -7.84 8.64
N LEU A 320 13.27 -7.64 9.55
CA LEU A 320 14.45 -8.48 9.75
C LEU A 320 14.69 -8.67 11.25
N PRO A 321 15.42 -9.72 11.67
CA PRO A 321 15.84 -9.88 13.06
C PRO A 321 16.73 -8.73 13.54
N ASP A 322 16.56 -8.30 14.80
CA ASP A 322 17.26 -7.15 15.38
C ASP A 322 18.78 -7.25 15.23
N GLN A 323 19.36 -8.40 15.57
CA GLN A 323 20.81 -8.64 15.42
C GLN A 323 21.30 -8.48 13.97
N THR A 324 20.49 -8.90 13.01
CA THR A 324 20.80 -8.76 11.58
C THR A 324 20.75 -7.29 11.16
N VAL A 325 19.73 -6.55 11.60
CA VAL A 325 19.63 -5.11 11.32
C VAL A 325 20.81 -4.36 11.95
N PHE A 326 21.11 -4.62 13.22
CA PHE A 326 22.21 -3.99 13.93
C PHE A 326 23.55 -4.19 13.20
N SER A 327 23.91 -5.44 12.92
CA SER A 327 25.17 -5.78 12.26
C SER A 327 25.28 -5.19 10.84
N SER A 328 24.20 -5.27 10.05
CA SER A 328 24.16 -4.68 8.70
C SER A 328 24.28 -3.15 8.71
N VAL A 329 23.65 -2.46 9.66
CA VAL A 329 23.73 -0.99 9.77
C VAL A 329 25.11 -0.54 10.24
N VAL A 330 25.71 -1.22 11.23
CA VAL A 330 27.11 -0.94 11.65
C VAL A 330 28.06 -1.06 10.47
N TRP A 331 27.94 -2.15 9.68
CA TRP A 331 28.79 -2.36 8.52
C TRP A 331 28.63 -1.23 7.49
N LEU A 332 27.38 -0.84 7.19
CA LEU A 332 27.10 0.25 6.25
C LEU A 332 27.79 1.55 6.69
N LEU A 333 27.66 1.93 7.96
CA LEU A 333 28.28 3.16 8.49
C LEU A 333 29.81 3.09 8.41
N HIS A 334 30.42 1.95 8.75
CA HIS A 334 31.86 1.76 8.62
C HIS A 334 32.32 1.90 7.16
N SER A 335 31.60 1.29 6.23
CA SER A 335 31.88 1.36 4.80
C SER A 335 31.79 2.78 4.25
N VAL A 336 30.86 3.59 4.74
CA VAL A 336 30.78 5.02 4.35
C VAL A 336 31.96 5.81 4.92
N GLN A 337 32.34 5.55 6.17
CA GLN A 337 33.48 6.21 6.81
C GLN A 337 34.80 5.91 6.08
N GLU A 338 35.03 4.66 5.67
CA GLU A 338 36.23 4.25 4.92
C GLU A 338 36.34 4.90 3.53
N GLN A 339 35.21 5.19 2.89
CA GLN A 339 35.19 5.78 1.54
C GLN A 339 35.39 7.29 1.52
N GLY A 340 35.37 7.96 2.68
CA GLY A 340 35.83 9.34 2.87
C GLY A 340 35.16 10.43 2.02
N SER A 341 34.07 10.15 1.30
CA SER A 341 33.62 11.03 0.19
C SER A 341 32.11 11.29 0.07
N CYS A 342 31.27 10.88 1.02
CA CYS A 342 29.87 11.31 1.03
C CYS A 342 29.37 11.45 2.47
N ALA A 343 29.03 12.68 2.88
CA ALA A 343 28.32 12.88 4.13
C ALA A 343 26.97 12.15 4.04
N LEU A 344 26.66 11.32 5.04
CA LEU A 344 25.38 10.62 5.09
C LEU A 344 24.26 11.68 5.11
N PRO A 345 23.19 11.52 4.31
CA PRO A 345 21.99 12.34 4.44
C PRO A 345 21.52 12.39 5.91
N PRO A 346 21.18 13.56 6.49
CA PRO A 346 20.80 13.68 7.89
C PRO A 346 19.64 12.74 8.28
N SER A 347 18.65 12.60 7.41
CA SER A 347 17.51 11.70 7.59
C SER A 347 17.93 10.22 7.68
N VAL A 348 18.90 9.81 6.86
CA VAL A 348 19.46 8.46 6.83
C VAL A 348 20.32 8.21 8.07
N LEU A 349 21.13 9.20 8.48
CA LEU A 349 21.94 9.10 9.70
C LEU A 349 21.06 8.94 10.94
N ARG A 350 20.02 9.78 11.07
CA ARG A 350 19.06 9.68 12.18
C ARG A 350 18.37 8.32 12.21
N SER A 351 17.97 7.82 11.04
CA SER A 351 17.35 6.51 10.91
C SER A 351 18.30 5.37 11.27
N ALA A 352 19.55 5.43 10.82
CA ALA A 352 20.58 4.46 11.17
C ALA A 352 20.85 4.45 12.69
N LEU A 353 20.99 5.63 13.32
CA LEU A 353 21.18 5.75 14.76
C LEU A 353 19.99 5.22 15.55
N TYR A 354 18.76 5.51 15.11
CA TYR A 354 17.55 4.95 15.70
C TYR A 354 17.54 3.43 15.61
N LEU A 355 17.81 2.87 14.43
CA LEU A 355 17.90 1.43 14.24
C LEU A 355 18.93 0.80 15.17
N LEU A 356 20.14 1.35 15.25
CA LEU A 356 21.18 0.86 16.16
C LEU A 356 20.73 0.90 17.62
N ALA A 357 20.15 2.00 18.08
CA ALA A 357 19.71 2.16 19.46
C ALA A 357 18.61 1.16 19.85
N VAL A 358 17.67 0.89 18.94
CA VAL A 358 16.52 0.01 19.21
C VAL A 358 16.86 -1.48 18.99
N THR A 359 17.78 -1.78 18.07
CA THR A 359 18.19 -3.16 17.76
C THR A 359 19.44 -3.61 18.52
N GLN A 360 20.07 -2.72 19.29
CA GLN A 360 21.10 -3.09 20.24
C GLN A 360 20.49 -4.05 21.24
N ASP A 361 20.88 -5.32 21.10
CA ASP A 361 20.51 -6.37 22.02
C ASP A 361 20.89 -5.93 23.44
N LYS A 362 20.05 -6.20 24.46
CA LYS A 362 20.43 -6.01 25.87
C LYS A 362 21.42 -7.10 26.30
N ASN A 363 22.43 -7.34 25.48
CA ASN A 363 23.47 -8.32 25.72
C ASN A 363 24.61 -7.60 26.47
N PRO A 364 24.88 -7.93 27.74
CA PRO A 364 25.92 -7.29 28.55
C PRO A 364 27.35 -7.57 28.03
N SER A 365 27.51 -8.31 26.93
CA SER A 365 28.80 -8.68 26.34
C SER A 365 29.44 -7.58 25.48
N LEU A 366 28.71 -6.52 25.13
CA LEU A 366 29.24 -5.41 24.31
C LEU A 366 29.90 -4.28 25.14
N ASP A 367 29.81 -4.33 26.48
CA ASP A 367 30.56 -3.42 27.38
C ASP A 367 32.03 -3.81 27.55
N GLY A 368 32.46 -4.96 27.04
CA GLY A 368 33.78 -5.53 27.34
C GLY A 368 34.89 -5.26 26.32
N VAL A 369 34.60 -4.85 25.09
CA VAL A 369 35.59 -4.91 24.00
C VAL A 369 35.48 -3.75 23.01
N ILE A 370 35.67 -2.51 23.46
CA ILE A 370 36.42 -1.49 22.71
C ILE A 370 37.07 -0.58 23.78
N LEU A 371 38.28 -0.91 24.20
CA LEU A 371 39.30 0.03 24.70
C LEU A 371 40.62 -0.73 24.80
N ILE A 372 41.22 -1.08 23.65
CA ILE A 372 42.66 -1.39 23.61
C ILE A 372 43.36 -0.09 23.20
N THR A 373 43.64 0.76 24.19
CA THR A 373 44.69 1.76 24.09
C THR A 373 46.03 1.13 24.46
N PRO A 374 47.10 1.26 23.66
CA PRO A 374 48.42 0.86 24.09
C PRO A 374 49.05 1.99 24.92
N GLN A 375 49.09 1.85 26.25
CA GLN A 375 49.98 2.67 27.07
C GLN A 375 50.76 1.82 28.08
N ASN A 376 51.98 1.51 27.64
CA ASN A 376 53.25 1.61 28.35
C ASN A 376 53.18 1.97 29.86
N ASN A 377 53.49 0.97 30.70
CA ASN A 377 54.39 1.02 31.86
C ASN A 377 54.81 2.41 32.40
N ARG A 378 54.41 2.78 33.63
CA ARG A 378 55.22 2.66 34.88
C ARG A 378 54.72 3.57 36.03
N ASN A 379 54.81 2.99 37.23
CA ASN A 379 55.06 3.59 38.57
C ASN A 379 53.87 4.12 39.41
N GLN A 380 53.44 3.27 40.36
CA GLN A 380 53.51 3.47 41.83
C GLN A 380 53.60 4.93 42.32
N ASP A 381 52.61 5.42 43.09
CA ASP A 381 52.55 5.26 44.57
C ASP A 381 51.48 6.16 45.25
N THR A 382 50.88 5.60 46.31
CA THR A 382 50.34 6.22 47.55
C THR A 382 49.13 7.19 47.59
N PHE A 383 48.08 6.65 48.25
CA PHE A 383 47.39 7.13 49.48
C PHE A 383 46.32 8.27 49.48
N CYS A 384 45.20 7.88 50.14
CA CYS A 384 44.32 8.61 51.07
C CYS A 384 43.11 9.45 50.59
N ASN A 385 41.92 8.91 50.93
CA ASN A 385 40.81 9.52 51.69
C ASN A 385 40.30 10.92 51.33
N LEU A 386 38.99 11.04 51.04
CA LEU A 386 37.98 11.48 52.04
C LEU A 386 36.57 11.57 51.46
N GLN A 387 35.61 11.12 52.27
CA GLN A 387 34.17 11.33 52.14
C GLN A 387 33.78 12.81 52.04
N LYS A 388 32.78 13.10 51.21
CA LYS A 388 31.56 13.80 51.62
C LYS A 388 30.40 13.43 50.72
#